data_AF-A0A5B6UZP4-F1
#
_entry.id   AF-A0A5B6UZP4-F1
#
_cell.length_a   1.000
_cell.length_b   1.000
_cell.length_c   1.000
_cell.angle_alpha   90.00
_cell.angle_beta   90.00
_cell.angle_gamma   90.00
#
_symmetry.space_group_name_H-M   'P 1'
#
loop_
_entity.id
_entity.type
_entity.pdbx_description
1 polymer ?
#
loop_
_entity_poly.entity_id
_entity_poly.type
_entity_poly.pdbx_seq_one_letter_code
_entity_poly.pdbx_strand_id
1 'polypeptide(L)'
;MKREVRNSRQQANSDVFSWSAIDMLGVNPQVIIHKLNVLLGEKSIKQKKRRFVLKVVEVVRQEVAKLLSVGFIKKVEYSGWVSNMACPKESFPLPSIDRLVDASAGCRFMSSMDAFLGCNQILLDQDDLEKTTFITEKELFYYRVMPFGLKNT
;
A
#
# COMPACT_ATOMS: atom_id res chain seq x y z
N MET A 1 17.70 -12.19 -14.06
CA MET A 1 18.22 -11.81 -12.73
C MET A 1 19.44 -10.91 -12.94
N LYS A 2 19.27 -9.58 -12.97
CA LYS A 2 20.39 -8.64 -13.08
C LYS A 2 20.87 -8.35 -11.65
N ARG A 3 22.09 -8.75 -11.30
CA ARG A 3 22.76 -8.28 -10.07
C ARG A 3 23.32 -6.89 -10.39
N GLU A 4 22.65 -5.84 -9.92
CA GLU A 4 23.25 -4.51 -9.91
C GLU A 4 24.35 -4.46 -8.84
N VAL A 5 25.54 -4.04 -9.25
CA VAL A 5 26.66 -3.78 -8.36
C VAL A 5 26.38 -2.43 -7.68
N ARG A 6 26.27 -2.46 -6.34
CA ARG A 6 26.01 -1.26 -5.52
C ARG A 6 27.12 -0.24 -5.71
N ASN A 7 26.76 1.03 -5.87
CA ASN A 7 27.73 2.12 -5.90
C ASN A 7 28.00 2.66 -4.47
N SER A 8 29.09 3.40 -4.31
CA SER A 8 29.53 3.93 -3.01
C SER A 8 28.50 4.83 -2.33
N ARG A 9 27.71 5.57 -3.10
CA ARG A 9 26.65 6.46 -2.56
C ARG A 9 25.46 5.69 -1.99
N GLN A 10 25.05 4.59 -2.63
CA GLN A 10 23.98 3.72 -2.12
C GLN A 10 24.41 2.98 -0.86
N GLN A 11 25.68 2.58 -0.78
CA GLN A 11 26.21 1.94 0.43
C GLN A 11 26.33 2.93 1.60
N ALA A 12 26.68 4.19 1.33
CA ALA A 12 26.79 5.22 2.35
C ALA A 12 25.43 5.67 2.94
N ASN A 13 24.32 5.46 2.24
CA ASN A 13 22.96 5.83 2.67
C ASN A 13 22.07 4.58 2.79
N SER A 14 22.63 3.48 3.29
CA SER A 14 21.95 2.17 3.32
C SER A 14 20.69 2.14 4.19
N ASP A 15 20.56 3.10 5.11
CA ASP A 15 19.41 3.34 5.98
C ASP A 15 18.20 3.95 5.25
N VAL A 16 18.43 4.60 4.11
CA VAL A 16 17.38 5.25 3.30
C VAL A 16 16.80 4.29 2.25
N PHE A 17 17.59 3.32 1.77
CA PHE A 17 17.18 2.42 0.70
C PHE A 17 16.62 1.10 1.22
N SER A 18 15.40 0.75 0.82
CA SER A 18 14.82 -0.58 1.03
C SER A 18 15.21 -1.52 -0.12
N TRP A 19 15.92 -2.60 0.18
CA TRP A 19 16.39 -3.57 -0.82
C TRP A 19 15.41 -4.74 -1.02
N SER A 20 14.49 -4.90 -0.07
CA SER A 20 13.40 -5.87 -0.11
C SER A 20 12.17 -5.32 0.63
N ALA A 21 11.02 -5.96 0.44
CA ALA A 21 9.79 -5.61 1.16
C ALA A 21 9.91 -5.80 2.69
N ILE A 22 10.85 -6.63 3.16
CA ILE A 22 11.12 -6.85 4.59
C ILE A 22 11.85 -5.65 5.20
N ASP A 23 12.66 -4.94 4.39
CA ASP A 23 13.44 -3.78 4.82
C ASP A 23 12.62 -2.49 4.85
N MET A 24 11.35 -2.54 4.44
CA MET A 24 10.45 -1.39 4.47
C MET A 24 9.95 -1.18 5.90
N LEU A 25 10.73 -0.43 6.70
CA LEU A 25 10.38 -0.07 8.09
C LEU A 25 9.12 0.80 8.23
N GLY A 26 8.43 1.10 7.11
CA GLY A 26 7.31 2.01 7.05
C GLY A 26 7.74 3.45 7.29
N VAL A 27 6.90 4.41 6.88
CA VAL A 27 7.09 5.82 7.25
C VAL A 27 6.66 5.99 8.70
N ASN A 28 7.39 6.79 9.47
CA ASN A 28 7.03 7.07 10.86
C ASN A 28 5.59 7.63 10.93
N PRO A 29 4.68 7.02 11.72
CA PRO A 29 3.29 7.46 11.82
C PRO A 29 3.10 8.90 12.33
N GLN A 30 4.11 9.50 12.96
CA GLN A 30 4.08 10.93 13.32
C GLN A 30 4.24 11.86 12.10
N VAL A 31 4.81 11.36 11.01
CA VAL A 31 5.00 12.11 9.75
C VAL A 31 3.77 11.97 8.87
N ILE A 32 3.29 10.75 8.68
CA ILE A 32 2.12 10.48 7.85
C ILE A 32 1.42 9.19 8.28
N ILE A 33 0.10 9.25 8.37
CA ILE A 33 -0.82 8.12 8.49
C ILE A 33 -1.90 8.33 7.44
N HIS A 34 -2.30 7.26 6.77
CA HIS A 34 -3.43 7.30 5.87
C HIS A 34 -4.75 7.11 6.63
N LYS A 35 -5.62 8.10 6.49
CA LYS A 35 -7.01 8.03 6.97
C LYS A 35 -7.94 7.82 5.79
N LEU A 36 -8.87 6.89 5.94
CA LEU A 36 -9.90 6.64 4.95
C LEU A 36 -11.01 7.67 5.14
N ASN A 37 -11.30 8.41 4.08
CA ASN A 37 -12.45 9.31 4.06
C ASN A 37 -13.74 8.50 3.88
N VAL A 38 -14.15 7.75 4.92
CA VAL A 38 -15.42 7.02 4.93
C VAL A 38 -16.52 7.98 5.36
N LEU A 39 -17.54 8.14 4.52
CA LEU A 39 -18.67 9.01 4.81
C LEU A 39 -19.38 8.56 6.10
N LEU A 40 -19.57 9.50 7.02
CA LEU A 40 -20.22 9.26 8.30
C LEU A 40 -21.65 8.75 8.07
N GLY A 41 -21.95 7.53 8.51
CA GLY A 41 -23.27 6.90 8.35
C GLY A 41 -23.41 5.92 7.17
N GLU A 42 -22.38 5.74 6.34
CA GLU A 42 -22.39 4.67 5.34
C GLU A 42 -22.21 3.29 5.99
N LYS A 43 -23.13 2.39 5.65
CA LYS A 43 -23.09 1.00 6.12
C LYS A 43 -22.09 0.22 5.28
N SER A 44 -21.24 -0.55 5.94
CA SER A 44 -20.42 -1.60 5.33
C SER A 44 -21.26 -2.42 4.34
N ILE A 45 -20.90 -2.38 3.06
CA ILE A 45 -21.48 -3.25 2.04
C ILE A 45 -20.77 -4.59 2.14
N LYS A 46 -21.44 -5.63 2.68
CA LYS A 46 -20.89 -6.99 2.72
C LYS A 46 -20.72 -7.53 1.30
N GLN A 47 -19.49 -7.68 0.84
CA GLN A 47 -19.23 -8.33 -0.44
C GLN A 47 -19.56 -9.83 -0.37
N LYS A 48 -20.35 -10.32 -1.34
CA LYS A 48 -20.57 -11.76 -1.51
C LYS A 48 -19.27 -12.42 -1.91
N LYS A 49 -18.90 -13.49 -1.19
CA LYS A 49 -17.74 -14.32 -1.52
C LYS A 49 -17.82 -14.81 -2.97
N ARG A 50 -16.79 -14.51 -3.77
CA ARG A 50 -16.66 -15.00 -5.14
C ARG A 50 -16.05 -16.40 -5.14
N ARG A 51 -16.50 -17.27 -6.04
CA ARG A 51 -15.86 -18.56 -6.30
C ARG A 51 -14.73 -18.32 -7.29
N PHE A 52 -13.52 -18.70 -6.91
CA PHE A 52 -12.35 -18.66 -7.77
C PHE A 52 -11.99 -20.09 -8.20
N VAL A 53 -11.41 -20.23 -9.39
CA VAL A 53 -10.83 -21.50 -9.86
C VAL A 53 -9.63 -21.83 -8.98
N LEU A 54 -9.38 -23.12 -8.70
CA LEU A 54 -8.31 -23.58 -7.80
C LEU A 54 -6.94 -22.95 -8.06
N LYS A 55 -6.59 -22.72 -9.33
CA LYS A 55 -5.33 -22.05 -9.70
C LYS A 55 -5.23 -20.64 -9.13
N VAL A 56 -6.31 -19.86 -9.19
CA VAL A 56 -6.34 -18.49 -8.64
C VAL A 56 -6.32 -18.52 -7.12
N VAL A 57 -7.01 -19.49 -6.53
CA VAL A 57 -7.04 -19.70 -5.08
C VAL A 57 -5.63 -19.93 -4.52
N GLU A 58 -4.83 -20.77 -5.16
CA GLU A 58 -3.45 -21.04 -4.73
C GLU A 58 -2.55 -19.79 -4.87
N VAL A 59 -2.72 -19.00 -5.93
CA VAL A 59 -1.99 -17.73 -6.09
C VAL A 59 -2.36 -16.73 -4.99
N VAL A 60 -3.65 -16.61 -4.67
CA VAL A 60 -4.13 -15.75 -3.57
C VAL A 60 -3.53 -16.21 -2.24
N ARG A 61 -3.48 -17.51 -1.98
CA ARG A 61 -2.89 -18.07 -0.75
C ARG A 61 -1.40 -17.71 -0.62
N GLN A 62 -0.65 -17.81 -1.70
CA GLN A 62 0.77 -17.46 -1.73
C GLN A 62 0.99 -15.96 -1.49
N GLU A 63 0.17 -15.10 -2.10
CA GLU A 63 0.29 -13.66 -1.89
C GLU A 63 -0.11 -13.26 -0.46
N VAL A 64 -1.15 -13.86 0.11
CA VAL A 64 -1.54 -13.65 1.51
C VAL A 64 -0.42 -14.06 2.46
N ALA A 65 0.22 -15.21 2.23
CA ALA A 65 1.35 -15.66 3.04
C ALA A 65 2.53 -14.66 2.99
N LYS A 66 2.82 -14.12 1.80
CA LYS A 66 3.83 -13.09 1.62
C LYS A 66 3.48 -11.81 2.39
N LEU A 67 2.25 -11.31 2.24
CA LEU A 67 1.79 -10.11 2.96
C LEU A 67 1.78 -10.28 4.48
N LEU A 68 1.48 -11.48 4.98
CA LEU A 68 1.58 -11.83 6.40
C LEU A 68 3.03 -11.82 6.88
N SER A 69 3.95 -12.40 6.10
CA SER A 69 5.38 -12.48 6.48
C SER A 69 6.04 -11.11 6.62
N VAL A 70 5.61 -10.12 5.83
CA VAL A 70 6.08 -8.73 5.92
C VAL A 70 5.25 -7.87 6.88
N GLY A 71 4.18 -8.42 7.46
CA GLY A 71 3.34 -7.72 8.44
C GLY A 71 2.36 -6.68 7.85
N PHE A 72 2.15 -6.66 6.54
CA PHE A 72 1.23 -5.71 5.88
C PHE A 72 -0.24 -6.03 6.17
N ILE A 73 -0.57 -7.28 6.50
CA ILE A 73 -1.93 -7.71 6.86
C ILE A 73 -1.95 -8.46 8.20
N LYS A 74 -3.10 -8.47 8.88
CA LYS A 74 -3.32 -9.24 10.11
C LYS A 74 -4.63 -10.05 10.01
N LYS A 75 -4.59 -11.29 10.49
CA LYS A 75 -5.78 -12.15 10.60
C LYS A 75 -6.72 -11.64 11.69
N VAL A 76 -8.02 -11.75 11.45
CA VAL A 76 -9.11 -11.40 12.38
C VAL A 76 -10.11 -12.55 12.47
N GLU A 77 -10.69 -12.76 13.64
CA GLU A 77 -11.68 -13.81 13.87
C GLU A 77 -13.09 -13.40 13.42
N TYR A 78 -13.46 -12.15 13.65
CA TYR A 78 -14.76 -11.59 13.27
C TYR A 78 -14.63 -10.13 12.86
N SER A 79 -15.28 -9.74 11.77
CA SER A 79 -15.38 -8.34 11.36
C SER A 79 -16.79 -8.03 10.85
N GLY A 80 -17.33 -6.91 11.30
CA GLY A 80 -18.56 -6.33 10.73
C GLY A 80 -18.32 -5.71 9.34
N TRP A 81 -17.06 -5.52 8.97
CA TRP A 81 -16.60 -4.89 7.74
C TRP A 81 -16.09 -5.95 6.78
N VAL A 82 -16.71 -6.07 5.61
CA VAL A 82 -16.25 -6.95 4.53
C VAL A 82 -16.60 -6.21 3.24
N SER A 83 -15.85 -5.16 2.91
CA SER A 83 -16.42 -4.12 2.02
C SER A 83 -15.63 -3.75 0.78
N ASN A 84 -16.39 -3.40 -0.26
CA ASN A 84 -16.00 -2.47 -1.30
C ASN A 84 -16.29 -1.06 -0.75
N MET A 85 -15.29 -0.39 -0.16
CA MET A 85 -15.55 0.93 0.42
C MET A 85 -15.95 1.95 -0.64
N ALA A 86 -17.01 2.71 -0.36
CA ALA A 86 -17.34 3.91 -1.10
C ALA A 86 -16.59 5.10 -0.49
N CYS A 87 -15.31 5.25 -0.86
CA CYS A 87 -14.59 6.49 -0.58
C CYS A 87 -14.93 7.52 -1.68
N PRO A 88 -15.33 8.76 -1.34
CA PRO A 88 -15.40 9.85 -2.29
C PRO A 88 -13.99 10.13 -2.81
N LYS A 89 -13.87 10.48 -4.10
CA LYS A 89 -12.58 10.73 -4.74
C LYS A 89 -11.97 12.01 -4.16
N GLU A 90 -10.86 11.87 -3.46
CA GLU A 90 -10.03 13.01 -3.10
C GLU A 90 -9.07 13.33 -4.26
N SER A 91 -9.04 14.60 -4.67
CA SER A 91 -8.19 15.05 -5.77
C SER A 91 -7.03 15.86 -5.20
N PHE A 92 -5.84 15.26 -5.20
CA PHE A 92 -4.59 15.98 -4.95
C PHE A 92 -4.11 16.56 -6.29
N PRO A 93 -4.06 17.90 -6.46
CA PRO A 93 -3.65 18.49 -7.72
C PRO A 93 -2.16 18.20 -7.94
N LEU A 94 -1.87 17.29 -8.88
CA LEU A 94 -0.50 17.04 -9.31
C LEU A 94 -0.05 18.16 -10.26
N PRO A 95 1.21 18.62 -10.18
CA PRO A 95 1.74 19.60 -11.11
C PRO A 95 1.72 19.04 -12.55
N SER A 96 1.49 19.90 -13.54
CA SER A 96 1.65 19.52 -14.95
C SER A 96 3.09 19.08 -15.22
N ILE A 97 3.25 18.09 -16.09
CA ILE A 97 4.57 17.60 -16.51
C ILE A 97 5.40 18.72 -17.12
N ASP A 98 4.79 19.64 -17.87
CA ASP A 98 5.50 20.77 -18.49
C ASP A 98 6.15 21.66 -17.43
N ARG A 99 5.46 21.90 -16.30
CA ARG A 99 6.02 22.68 -15.19
C ARG A 99 7.21 21.97 -14.54
N LEU A 100 7.19 20.64 -14.45
CA LEU A 100 8.29 19.86 -13.92
C LEU A 100 9.49 19.88 -14.88
N VAL A 101 9.24 19.78 -16.19
CA VAL A 101 10.27 19.84 -17.24
C VAL A 101 10.92 21.22 -17.25
N ASP A 102 10.14 22.29 -17.26
CA ASP A 102 10.64 23.67 -17.24
C ASP A 102 11.46 23.96 -15.97
N ALA A 103 11.01 23.48 -14.82
CA ALA A 103 11.76 23.63 -13.56
C ALA A 103 13.11 22.90 -13.57
N SER A 104 13.26 21.86 -14.40
CA SER A 104 14.53 21.13 -14.58
C SER A 104 15.40 21.71 -15.70
N ALA A 105 14.90 22.67 -16.47
CA ALA A 105 15.65 23.31 -17.55
C ALA A 105 16.85 24.07 -16.98
N GLY A 106 18.05 23.77 -17.48
CA GLY A 106 19.31 24.35 -16.98
C GLY A 106 20.00 23.56 -15.86
N CYS A 107 19.36 22.50 -15.32
CA CYS A 107 20.05 21.55 -14.44
C CYS A 107 21.02 20.68 -15.25
N ARG A 108 22.32 20.75 -14.93
CA ARG A 108 23.37 19.97 -15.62
C ARG A 108 23.30 18.47 -15.35
N PHE A 109 22.72 18.08 -14.21
CA PHE A 109 22.61 16.69 -13.79
C PHE A 109 21.22 16.44 -13.21
N MET A 110 20.67 15.26 -13.48
CA MET A 110 19.43 14.76 -12.89
C MET A 110 19.71 13.44 -12.20
N SER A 111 19.09 13.24 -11.04
CA SER A 111 19.04 11.94 -10.34
C SER A 111 17.59 11.60 -10.05
N SER A 112 17.17 10.38 -10.41
CA SER A 112 15.83 9.85 -10.12
C SER A 112 15.89 8.90 -8.93
N MET A 113 14.86 8.94 -8.08
CA MET A 113 14.63 7.94 -7.04
C MET A 113 13.21 7.40 -7.21
N ASP A 114 13.04 6.09 -7.07
CA ASP A 114 11.72 5.46 -7.06
C ASP A 114 11.36 5.10 -5.62
N ALA A 115 10.15 5.47 -5.20
CA ALA A 115 9.57 5.03 -3.95
C ALA A 115 8.86 3.69 -4.18
N PHE A 116 9.65 2.64 -4.42
CA PHE A 116 9.13 1.29 -4.69
C PHE A 116 8.15 0.89 -3.57
N LEU A 117 6.94 0.45 -3.94
CA LEU A 117 5.85 0.15 -3.00
C LEU A 117 5.52 1.29 -2.02
N GLY A 118 5.70 2.56 -2.42
CA GLY A 118 5.56 3.74 -1.56
C GLY A 118 4.23 3.79 -0.78
N CYS A 119 3.13 3.35 -1.39
CA CYS A 119 1.83 3.25 -0.70
C CYS A 119 1.87 2.29 0.50
N ASN A 120 2.50 1.13 0.34
CA ASN A 120 2.60 0.12 1.40
C ASN A 120 3.54 0.55 2.54
N GLN A 121 4.26 1.68 2.40
CA GLN A 121 5.05 2.25 3.49
C GLN A 121 4.21 3.12 4.43
N ILE A 122 3.04 3.58 3.97
CA ILE A 122 2.18 4.46 4.76
C ILE A 122 1.24 3.61 5.61
N LEU A 123 1.33 3.78 6.92
CA LEU A 123 0.45 3.10 7.87
C LEU A 123 -0.98 3.60 7.73
N LEU A 124 -1.92 2.67 7.88
CA LEU A 124 -3.35 2.99 7.94
C LEU A 124 -3.71 3.37 9.39
N ASP A 125 -4.61 4.34 9.53
CA ASP A 125 -5.12 4.75 10.84
C ASP A 125 -5.79 3.58 11.58
N GLN A 126 -5.61 3.54 12.91
CA GLN A 126 -6.12 2.43 13.73
C GLN A 126 -7.64 2.29 13.63
N ASP A 127 -8.36 3.42 13.51
CA ASP A 127 -9.81 3.43 13.39
C ASP A 127 -10.29 2.95 12.01
N ASP A 128 -9.39 2.93 11.02
CA ASP A 128 -9.66 2.57 9.63
C ASP A 128 -9.22 1.14 9.27
N LEU A 129 -8.43 0.48 10.12
CA LEU A 129 -7.96 -0.90 9.91
C LEU A 129 -9.10 -1.85 9.59
N GLU A 130 -10.12 -1.93 10.46
CA GLU A 130 -11.25 -2.85 10.28
C GLU A 130 -12.00 -2.59 8.98
N LYS A 131 -12.03 -1.34 8.50
CA LYS A 131 -12.73 -0.95 7.27
C LYS A 131 -12.10 -1.55 6.01
N THR A 132 -10.81 -1.90 6.07
CA THR A 132 -10.09 -2.58 4.97
C THR A 132 -10.16 -4.10 5.03
N THR A 133 -11.02 -4.66 5.89
CA THR A 133 -11.13 -6.11 6.02
C THR A 133 -11.61 -6.74 4.72
N PHE A 134 -10.92 -7.81 4.29
CA PHE A 134 -11.24 -8.64 3.14
C PHE A 134 -11.33 -10.11 3.52
N ILE A 135 -12.09 -10.86 2.71
CA ILE A 135 -12.29 -12.31 2.85
C ILE A 135 -11.47 -13.06 1.81
N THR A 136 -10.78 -14.11 2.26
CA THR A 136 -10.16 -15.12 1.37
C THR A 136 -11.00 -16.41 1.38
N GLU A 137 -10.40 -17.59 1.35
CA GLU A 137 -11.15 -18.85 1.30
C GLU A 137 -12.01 -19.08 2.55
N LYS A 138 -11.48 -18.87 3.75
CA LYS A 138 -12.21 -19.08 5.01
C LYS A 138 -11.77 -18.12 6.12
N GLU A 139 -10.91 -17.16 5.79
CA GLU A 139 -10.25 -16.31 6.77
C GLU A 139 -10.48 -14.84 6.42
N LEU A 140 -10.49 -14.01 7.47
CA LEU A 140 -10.62 -12.57 7.40
C LEU A 140 -9.27 -11.94 7.72
N PHE A 141 -8.90 -10.94 6.93
CA PHE A 141 -7.69 -10.16 7.13
C PHE A 141 -8.01 -8.68 6.95
N TYR A 142 -7.34 -7.80 7.70
CA TYR A 142 -7.28 -6.37 7.37
C TYR A 142 -5.87 -5.95 6.98
N TYR A 143 -5.76 -4.81 6.32
CA TYR A 143 -4.49 -4.17 6.00
C TYR A 143 -4.04 -3.23 7.12
N ARG A 144 -2.73 -3.27 7.45
CA ARG A 144 -2.07 -2.34 8.37
C ARG A 144 -1.46 -1.14 7.67
N VAL A 145 -1.16 -1.30 6.39
CA VAL A 145 -0.61 -0.28 5.50
C VAL A 145 -1.64 0.01 4.42
N MET A 146 -1.53 1.15 3.73
CA MET A 146 -2.46 1.51 2.66
C MET A 146 -2.49 0.44 1.55
N PRO A 147 -3.61 -0.28 1.34
CA PRO A 147 -3.72 -1.27 0.28
C PRO A 147 -3.92 -0.63 -1.09
N PHE A 148 -3.48 -1.34 -2.14
CA PHE A 148 -3.84 -1.01 -3.51
C PHE A 148 -5.34 -1.22 -3.76
N GLY A 149 -5.92 -0.38 -4.63
CA GLY A 149 -7.33 -0.46 -5.02
C GLY A 149 -8.27 0.40 -4.19
N LEU A 150 -7.74 1.20 -3.25
CA LEU A 150 -8.49 2.30 -2.65
C LEU A 150 -8.63 3.44 -3.68
N LYS A 151 -9.77 4.14 -3.66
CA LYS A 151 -10.04 5.24 -4.61
C LYS A 151 -9.20 6.49 -4.36
N ASN A 152 -8.54 6.58 -3.21
CA ASN A 152 -7.80 7.76 -2.72
C ASN A 152 -6.33 7.43 -2.42
N THR A 153 -5.72 6.61 -3.28
CA THR A 153 -4.28 6.28 -3.27
C THR A 153 -3.49 7.29 -4.08
#